data_AF-A0A0K9HB46-F1
#
_entry.id   AF-A0A0K9HB46-F1
#
_cell.length_a   1.000
_cell.length_b   1.000
_cell.length_c   1.000
_cell.angle_alpha   90.00
_cell.angle_beta   90.00
_cell.angle_gamma   90.00
#
_symmetry.space_group_name_H-M   'P 1'
#
loop_
_entity.id
_entity.type
_entity.pdbx_description
1 polymer ?
#
loop_
_entity_poly.entity_id
_entity_poly.type
_entity_poly.pdbx_seq_one_letter_code
_entity_poly.pdbx_strand_id
1 'polypeptide(L)'
;MEAIAWIGIVVLFIASFAGLIFPIIPSILLLWGGFLLYHFGINHEELSVIFWLAMGMFTVLIITADILANSYFVKRYGGSEWGERIAGLAVIVGSFVFPPFGILLVPFAAVFVTELFIQKDAKKAMTVGFATFVGFLSGTIAKFLIQFIMIIWFFIDTMI
;
A
#
# COMPACT_ATOMS: atom_id res chain seq x y z
N MET A 1 -0.76 32.39 -4.56
CA MET A 1 -1.43 31.15 -5.02
C MET A 1 -0.50 29.95 -4.91
N GLU A 2 0.78 30.09 -5.26
CA GLU A 2 1.81 29.05 -5.11
C GLU A 2 1.95 28.47 -3.69
N ALA A 3 1.96 29.33 -2.65
CA ALA A 3 2.04 28.85 -1.26
C ALA A 3 0.88 27.90 -0.88
N ILE A 4 -0.32 28.14 -1.41
CA ILE A 4 -1.49 27.28 -1.17
C ILE A 4 -1.31 25.94 -1.89
N ALA A 5 -0.79 25.95 -3.12
CA ALA A 5 -0.48 24.74 -3.87
C ALA A 5 0.58 23.89 -3.14
N TRP A 6 1.66 24.50 -2.66
CA TRP A 6 2.68 23.81 -1.85
C TRP A 6 2.11 23.18 -0.58
N ILE A 7 1.26 23.90 0.15
CA ILE A 7 0.56 23.34 1.32
C ILE A 7 -0.28 22.13 0.90
N GLY A 8 -1.03 22.24 -0.20
CA GLY A 8 -1.80 21.13 -0.76
C GLY A 8 -0.94 19.90 -1.09
N ILE A 9 0.22 20.10 -1.72
CA ILE A 9 1.16 19.02 -2.06
C ILE A 9 1.66 18.32 -0.79
N VAL A 10 2.09 19.08 0.21
CA VAL A 10 2.57 18.50 1.49
C VAL A 10 1.45 17.73 2.18
N VAL A 11 0.23 18.28 2.20
CA VAL A 11 -0.94 17.59 2.77
C VAL A 11 -1.22 16.28 2.02
N LEU A 12 -1.15 16.28 0.69
CA LEU A 12 -1.34 15.07 -0.13
C LEU A 12 -0.26 14.02 0.13
N PHE A 13 1.00 14.42 0.29
CA PHE A 13 2.09 13.51 0.61
C PHE A 13 1.98 12.94 2.04
N ILE A 14 1.62 13.76 3.04
CA ILE A 14 1.36 13.25 4.39
C ILE A 14 0.17 12.29 4.38
N ALA A 15 -0.89 12.64 3.64
CA ALA A 15 -2.07 11.80 3.49
C ALA A 15 -1.76 10.49 2.75
N SER A 16 -0.77 10.44 1.85
CA SER A 16 -0.36 9.18 1.20
C SER A 16 0.13 8.16 2.21
N PHE A 17 0.92 8.58 3.21
CA PHE A 17 1.35 7.72 4.30
C PHE A 17 0.19 7.31 5.22
N ALA A 18 -0.74 8.22 5.49
CA ALA A 18 -1.97 7.86 6.20
C ALA A 18 -2.77 6.81 5.42
N GLY A 19 -2.78 6.87 4.09
CA GLY A 19 -3.40 5.88 3.20
C GLY A 19 -2.75 4.49 3.25
N LEU A 20 -1.54 4.34 3.82
CA LEU A 20 -0.96 3.01 4.11
C LEU A 20 -1.64 2.36 5.32
N ILE A 21 -2.07 3.18 6.29
CA ILE A 21 -2.75 2.77 7.51
C ILE A 21 -4.27 2.74 7.32
N PHE A 22 -4.78 3.51 6.35
CA PHE A 22 -6.19 3.58 5.99
C PHE A 22 -6.33 3.47 4.47
N PRO A 23 -6.22 2.28 3.89
CA PRO A 23 -6.25 2.05 2.44
C PRO A 23 -7.69 2.16 1.89
N ILE A 24 -8.42 3.19 2.30
CA ILE A 24 -9.69 3.62 1.72
C ILE A 24 -9.45 4.09 0.28
N ILE A 25 -8.35 4.82 0.08
CA ILE A 25 -7.87 5.29 -1.22
C ILE A 25 -6.49 4.68 -1.42
N PRO A 26 -6.17 4.14 -2.61
CA PRO A 26 -4.82 3.72 -2.91
C PRO A 26 -3.86 4.88 -2.67
N SER A 27 -2.98 4.74 -1.67
CA SER A 27 -2.10 5.80 -1.17
C SER A 27 -1.27 6.46 -2.28
N ILE A 28 -0.89 5.69 -3.29
CA ILE A 28 -0.14 6.19 -4.44
C ILE A 28 -0.89 7.25 -5.26
N LEU A 29 -2.23 7.22 -5.29
CA LEU A 29 -3.02 8.23 -5.97
C LEU A 29 -2.87 9.61 -5.33
N LEU A 30 -2.63 9.67 -4.01
CA LEU A 30 -2.39 10.92 -3.30
C LEU A 30 -1.02 11.51 -3.70
N LEU A 31 0.00 10.67 -3.91
CA LEU A 31 1.29 11.11 -4.46
C LEU A 31 1.12 11.70 -5.87
N TRP A 32 0.42 10.99 -6.75
CA TRP A 32 0.11 11.49 -8.09
C TRP A 32 -0.69 12.80 -8.03
N GLY A 33 -1.62 12.93 -7.09
CA GLY A 33 -2.32 14.19 -6.82
C GLY A 33 -1.36 15.32 -6.52
N GLY A 34 -0.35 15.09 -5.66
CA GLY A 34 0.68 16.09 -5.36
C GLY A 34 1.52 16.45 -6.58
N PHE A 35 1.95 15.47 -7.38
CA PHE A 35 2.74 15.71 -8.59
C PHE A 35 1.96 16.49 -9.65
N LEU A 36 0.69 16.14 -9.86
CA LEU A 36 -0.19 16.83 -10.81
C LEU A 36 -0.55 18.24 -10.30
N LEU A 37 -0.78 18.39 -9.00
CA LEU A 37 -1.00 19.71 -8.39
C LEU A 37 0.22 20.61 -8.57
N TYR A 38 1.44 20.06 -8.48
CA TYR A 38 2.66 20.78 -8.80
C TYR A 38 2.71 21.21 -10.28
N HIS A 39 2.55 20.24 -11.17
CA HIS A 39 2.66 20.44 -12.62
C HIS A 39 1.66 21.49 -13.14
N PHE A 40 0.41 21.43 -12.69
CA PHE A 40 -0.63 22.35 -13.16
C PHE A 40 -0.78 23.62 -12.30
N GLY A 41 -0.34 23.59 -11.05
CA GLY A 41 -0.58 24.67 -10.08
C GLY A 41 0.63 25.53 -9.76
N ILE A 42 1.84 25.07 -10.07
CA ILE A 42 3.10 25.77 -9.76
C ILE A 42 3.97 25.90 -11.01
N ASN A 43 4.53 24.79 -11.49
CA ASN A 43 5.41 24.80 -12.66
C ASN A 43 5.23 23.52 -13.50
N HIS A 44 4.91 23.70 -14.77
CA HIS A 44 4.66 22.61 -15.71
C HIS A 44 5.95 22.05 -16.36
N GLU A 45 7.06 22.78 -16.33
CA GLU A 45 8.29 22.40 -17.04
C GLU A 45 9.36 21.74 -16.16
N GLU A 46 9.31 21.95 -14.84
CA GLU A 46 10.35 21.45 -13.92
C GLU A 46 10.34 19.93 -13.74
N LEU A 47 9.16 19.29 -13.74
CA LEU A 47 9.08 17.83 -13.63
C LEU A 47 9.49 17.17 -14.95
N SER A 48 10.68 16.59 -14.95
CA SER A 48 11.31 15.99 -16.12
C SER A 48 10.55 14.77 -16.66
N VAL A 49 10.77 14.43 -17.93
CA VAL A 49 10.21 13.20 -18.53
C VAL A 49 10.68 11.95 -17.75
N ILE A 50 11.93 11.97 -17.26
CA ILE A 50 12.49 10.87 -16.46
C ILE A 50 11.73 10.72 -15.15
N PHE A 51 11.38 11.83 -14.48
CA PHE A 51 10.56 11.82 -13.28
C PHE A 51 9.23 11.08 -13.53
N TRP A 52 8.50 11.44 -14.58
CA TRP A 52 7.20 10.81 -14.89
C TRP A 52 7.32 9.31 -15.20
N LEU A 53 8.35 8.91 -15.96
CA LEU A 53 8.61 7.49 -16.24
C LEU A 53 8.97 6.72 -14.95
N ALA A 54 9.79 7.32 -14.08
CA ALA A 54 10.14 6.73 -12.79
C ALA A 54 8.92 6.59 -11.87
N MET A 55 8.06 7.61 -11.77
CA MET A 55 6.83 7.53 -10.96
C MET A 55 5.85 6.48 -11.51
N GLY A 56 5.73 6.35 -12.83
CA GLY A 56 4.97 5.28 -13.48
C GLY A 56 5.52 3.90 -13.12
N MET A 57 6.84 3.72 -13.20
CA MET A 57 7.51 2.47 -12.82
C MET A 57 7.32 2.14 -11.33
N PHE A 58 7.55 3.10 -10.43
CA PHE A 58 7.33 2.90 -8.99
C PHE A 58 5.88 2.57 -8.67
N THR A 59 4.93 3.11 -9.44
CA THR A 59 3.52 2.76 -9.32
C THR A 59 3.25 1.31 -9.64
N VAL A 60 3.80 0.82 -10.76
CA VAL A 60 3.72 -0.60 -11.11
C VAL A 60 4.40 -1.46 -10.06
N LEU A 61 5.56 -1.05 -9.54
CA LEU A 61 6.28 -1.78 -8.49
C LEU A 61 5.48 -1.86 -7.19
N ILE A 62 4.83 -0.78 -6.75
CA ILE A 62 3.98 -0.76 -5.56
C ILE A 62 2.79 -1.72 -5.71
N ILE A 63 2.08 -1.66 -6.84
CA ILE A 63 0.92 -2.52 -7.09
C ILE A 63 1.36 -3.99 -7.15
N THR A 64 2.47 -4.26 -7.85
CA THR A 64 3.00 -5.62 -8.00
C THR A 64 3.51 -6.17 -6.67
N ALA A 65 4.21 -5.36 -5.86
CA ALA A 65 4.67 -5.75 -4.54
C ALA A 65 3.51 -6.14 -3.61
N ASP A 66 2.36 -5.45 -3.70
CA ASP A 66 1.20 -5.74 -2.85
C ASP A 66 0.54 -7.08 -3.22
N ILE A 67 0.37 -7.33 -4.51
CA ILE A 67 -0.20 -8.59 -5.02
C ILE A 67 0.74 -9.74 -4.72
N LEU A 68 2.03 -9.58 -5.02
CA LEU A 68 3.03 -10.62 -4.82
C LEU A 68 3.23 -10.93 -3.34
N ALA A 69 3.32 -9.94 -2.46
CA ALA A 69 3.50 -10.19 -1.02
C ALA A 69 2.32 -10.98 -0.45
N ASN A 70 1.07 -10.54 -0.68
CA ASN A 70 -0.08 -11.25 -0.14
C ASN A 70 -0.22 -12.68 -0.70
N SER A 71 -0.01 -12.85 -2.01
CA SER A 71 -0.08 -14.17 -2.66
C SER A 71 1.05 -15.10 -2.21
N TYR A 72 2.29 -14.59 -2.21
CA TYR A 72 3.48 -15.36 -1.94
C TYR A 72 3.48 -15.92 -0.51
N PHE A 73 3.18 -15.10 0.49
CA PHE A 73 3.19 -15.56 1.88
C PHE A 73 2.08 -16.58 2.17
N VAL A 74 0.89 -16.41 1.63
CA VAL A 74 -0.18 -17.41 1.80
C VAL A 74 0.24 -18.75 1.17
N LYS A 75 0.69 -18.74 -0.10
CA LYS A 75 1.08 -19.96 -0.82
C LYS A 75 2.32 -20.63 -0.24
N ARG A 76 3.35 -19.84 0.12
CA ARG A 76 4.62 -20.34 0.68
C ARG A 76 4.41 -21.14 1.96
N TYR A 77 3.42 -20.74 2.76
CA TYR A 77 3.05 -21.39 4.02
C TYR A 77 1.89 -22.38 3.86
N GLY A 78 1.49 -22.71 2.63
CA GLY A 78 0.52 -23.76 2.31
C GLY A 78 -0.94 -23.38 2.58
N GLY A 79 -1.28 -22.10 2.43
CA GLY A 79 -2.67 -21.65 2.41
C GLY A 79 -3.37 -22.00 1.11
N SER A 80 -4.70 -22.00 1.15
CA SER A 80 -5.57 -22.25 0.01
C SER A 80 -5.75 -21.01 -0.86
N GLU A 81 -6.27 -21.18 -2.08
CA GLU A 81 -6.68 -20.05 -2.93
C GLU A 81 -7.77 -19.19 -2.27
N TRP A 82 -8.63 -19.81 -1.44
CA TRP A 82 -9.64 -19.09 -0.67
C TRP A 82 -9.02 -18.24 0.43
N GLY A 83 -7.98 -18.73 1.10
CA GLY A 83 -7.20 -17.96 2.06
C GLY A 83 -6.57 -16.71 1.44
N GLU A 84 -6.02 -16.83 0.23
CA GLU A 84 -5.46 -15.70 -0.52
C GLU A 84 -6.52 -14.64 -0.85
N ARG A 85 -7.68 -15.05 -1.37
CA ARG A 85 -8.77 -14.13 -1.72
C ARG A 85 -9.36 -13.46 -0.47
N ILE A 86 -9.53 -14.23 0.61
CA ILE A 86 -10.06 -13.72 1.88
C ILE A 86 -9.07 -12.77 2.54
N ALA A 87 -7.76 -13.01 2.46
CA ALA A 87 -6.75 -12.06 2.93
C ALA A 87 -6.94 -10.67 2.29
N GLY A 88 -7.04 -10.62 0.95
CA GLY A 88 -7.23 -9.37 0.22
C GLY A 88 -8.52 -8.63 0.61
N LEU A 89 -9.66 -9.34 0.67
CA LEU A 89 -10.94 -8.75 1.09
C LEU A 89 -10.92 -8.29 2.55
N ALA A 90 -10.31 -9.08 3.43
CA ALA A 90 -10.23 -8.79 4.85
C ALA A 90 -9.34 -7.57 5.15
N VAL A 91 -8.36 -7.24 4.29
CA VAL A 91 -7.58 -6.00 4.42
C VAL A 91 -8.48 -4.79 4.18
N ILE A 92 -9.32 -4.85 3.15
CA ILE A 92 -10.28 -3.79 2.83
C ILE A 92 -11.29 -3.65 3.98
N VAL A 93 -11.91 -4.75 4.42
CA VAL A 93 -12.89 -4.72 5.52
C VAL A 93 -12.22 -4.29 6.83
N GLY A 94 -11.03 -4.81 7.13
CA GLY A 94 -10.25 -4.50 8.32
C GLY A 94 -9.89 -3.02 8.43
N SER A 95 -9.82 -2.31 7.30
CA SER A 95 -9.60 -0.86 7.27
C SER A 95 -10.72 -0.04 7.89
N PHE A 96 -11.91 -0.63 8.03
CA PHE A 96 -13.09 0.01 8.66
C PHE A 96 -13.39 -0.55 10.06
N VAL A 97 -12.78 -1.67 10.46
CA VAL A 97 -13.07 -2.36 11.72
C VAL A 97 -11.95 -2.10 12.72
N PHE A 98 -12.17 -1.24 13.71
CA PHE A 98 -11.17 -0.87 14.72
C PHE A 98 -9.82 -0.38 14.13
N PRO A 99 -9.81 0.71 13.33
CA PRO A 99 -8.57 1.26 12.81
C PRO A 99 -7.65 1.81 13.92
N PRO A 100 -6.31 1.74 13.76
CA PRO A 100 -5.57 1.17 12.64
C PRO A 100 -5.35 -0.35 12.72
N PHE A 101 -5.68 -0.96 13.85
CA PHE A 101 -5.32 -2.36 14.16
C PHE A 101 -6.12 -3.39 13.35
N GLY A 102 -7.32 -3.03 12.91
CA GLY A 102 -8.20 -3.88 12.10
C GLY A 102 -7.55 -4.45 10.86
N ILE A 103 -6.72 -3.67 10.19
CA ILE A 103 -6.01 -4.07 8.97
C ILE A 103 -5.07 -5.23 9.18
N LEU A 104 -4.59 -5.42 10.41
CA LEU A 104 -3.71 -6.52 10.76
C LEU A 104 -4.51 -7.68 11.36
N LEU A 105 -5.40 -7.37 12.29
CA LEU A 105 -6.13 -8.38 13.07
C LEU A 105 -7.22 -9.07 12.23
N VAL A 106 -7.93 -8.33 11.39
CA VAL A 106 -9.05 -8.87 10.59
C VAL A 106 -8.56 -9.83 9.51
N PRO A 107 -7.53 -9.54 8.69
CA PRO A 107 -6.99 -10.52 7.75
C PRO A 107 -6.42 -11.75 8.42
N PHE A 108 -5.67 -11.58 9.50
CA PHE A 108 -5.15 -12.69 10.29
C PHE A 108 -6.27 -13.62 10.75
N ALA A 109 -7.31 -13.06 11.39
CA ALA A 109 -8.43 -13.82 11.92
C ALA A 109 -9.27 -14.45 10.81
N ALA A 110 -9.58 -13.70 9.74
CA ALA A 110 -10.38 -14.18 8.62
C ALA A 110 -9.70 -15.34 7.90
N VAL A 111 -8.40 -15.25 7.64
CA VAL A 111 -7.64 -16.33 7.00
C VAL A 111 -7.50 -17.51 7.95
N PHE A 112 -7.21 -17.29 9.24
CA PHE A 112 -7.18 -18.35 10.24
C PHE A 112 -8.48 -19.16 10.24
N VAL A 113 -9.63 -18.49 10.33
CA VAL A 113 -10.95 -19.15 10.33
C VAL A 113 -11.18 -19.90 9.02
N THR A 114 -10.87 -19.28 7.88
CA THR A 114 -11.01 -19.89 6.55
C THR A 114 -10.20 -21.18 6.45
N GLU A 115 -8.92 -21.12 6.78
CA GLU A 115 -8.02 -22.27 6.68
C GLU A 115 -8.33 -23.34 7.72
N LEU A 116 -8.86 -22.96 8.89
CA LEU A 116 -9.35 -23.93 9.86
C LEU A 116 -10.52 -24.76 9.29
N PHE A 117 -11.45 -24.13 8.56
CA PHE A 117 -12.56 -24.84 7.93
C PHE A 117 -12.12 -25.72 6.75
N ILE A 118 -11.19 -25.23 5.92
CA ILE A 118 -10.72 -25.94 4.72
C ILE A 118 -9.78 -27.09 5.09
N GLN A 119 -8.76 -26.81 5.90
CA GLN A 119 -7.69 -27.77 6.18
C GLN A 119 -7.98 -28.65 7.40
N LYS A 120 -8.90 -28.23 8.28
CA LYS A 120 -9.22 -28.92 9.55
C LYS A 120 -8.01 -29.14 10.46
N ASP A 121 -6.96 -28.33 10.29
CA ASP A 121 -5.75 -28.34 11.10
C ASP A 121 -5.52 -26.93 11.66
N ALA A 122 -5.72 -26.78 12.98
CA ALA A 122 -5.58 -25.50 13.66
C ALA A 122 -4.14 -24.97 13.67
N LYS A 123 -3.13 -25.86 13.74
CA LYS A 123 -1.72 -25.45 13.74
C LYS A 123 -1.34 -24.90 12.37
N LYS A 124 -1.83 -25.56 11.31
CA LYS A 124 -1.61 -25.11 9.95
C LYS A 124 -2.36 -23.81 9.65
N ALA A 125 -3.63 -23.71 10.05
CA ALA A 125 -4.42 -22.49 9.92
C ALA A 125 -3.77 -21.29 10.63
N MET A 126 -3.25 -21.50 11.85
CA MET A 126 -2.52 -20.46 12.60
C MET A 126 -1.26 -20.00 11.85
N THR A 127 -0.54 -20.94 11.25
CA THR A 127 0.67 -20.65 10.47
C THR A 127 0.35 -19.80 9.24
N VAL A 128 -0.73 -20.14 8.51
CA VAL A 128 -1.16 -19.39 7.31
C VAL A 128 -1.73 -18.01 7.68
N GLY A 129 -2.50 -17.93 8.77
CA GLY A 129 -2.96 -16.65 9.31
C GLY A 129 -1.79 -15.73 9.64
N PHE A 130 -0.78 -16.23 10.35
CA PHE A 130 0.43 -15.45 10.67
C PHE A 130 1.23 -15.08 9.42
N ALA A 131 1.36 -15.98 8.45
CA ALA A 131 1.98 -15.67 7.16
C ALA A 131 1.27 -14.52 6.44
N THR A 132 -0.08 -14.46 6.50
CA THR A 132 -0.87 -13.36 5.95
C THR A 132 -0.55 -12.04 6.63
N PHE A 133 -0.49 -12.03 7.97
CA PHE A 133 -0.09 -10.85 8.75
C PHE A 133 1.29 -10.34 8.32
N VAL A 134 2.27 -11.25 8.19
CA VAL A 134 3.63 -10.90 7.75
C VAL A 134 3.64 -10.40 6.32
N GLY A 135 2.91 -11.05 5.41
CA GLY A 135 2.83 -10.64 4.00
C GLY A 135 2.28 -9.24 3.82
N PHE A 136 1.20 -8.91 4.52
CA PHE A 136 0.65 -7.55 4.52
C PHE A 136 1.64 -6.53 5.09
N LEU A 137 2.29 -6.84 6.22
CA LEU A 137 3.26 -5.93 6.84
C LEU A 137 4.48 -5.70 5.93
N SER A 138 5.00 -6.75 5.30
CA SER A 138 6.08 -6.64 4.32
C SER A 138 5.68 -5.80 3.11
N GLY A 139 4.47 -6.00 2.56
CA GLY A 139 3.95 -5.17 1.46
C GLY A 139 3.80 -3.71 1.87
N THR A 140 3.34 -3.44 3.09
CA THR A 140 3.19 -2.09 3.63
C THR A 140 4.54 -1.39 3.82
N ILE A 141 5.56 -2.10 4.32
CA ILE A 141 6.92 -1.57 4.44
C ILE A 141 7.52 -1.25 3.08
N ALA A 142 7.36 -2.14 2.09
CA ALA A 142 7.82 -1.88 0.72
C ALA A 142 7.15 -0.62 0.14
N LYS A 143 5.83 -0.49 0.31
CA LYS A 143 5.09 0.70 -0.10
C LYS A 143 5.61 1.96 0.60
N PHE A 144 5.83 1.92 1.91
CA PHE A 144 6.39 3.04 2.67
C PHE A 144 7.73 3.50 2.10
N LEU A 145 8.67 2.57 1.87
CA LEU A 145 9.99 2.89 1.35
C LEU A 145 9.93 3.47 -0.07
N ILE A 146 9.15 2.87 -0.95
CA ILE A 146 9.01 3.35 -2.34
C ILE A 146 8.37 4.74 -2.35
N GLN A 147 7.30 4.98 -1.57
CA GLN A 147 6.67 6.31 -1.47
C GLN A 147 7.64 7.36 -0.94
N PHE A 148 8.46 7.01 0.04
CA PHE A 148 9.48 7.92 0.57
C PHE A 148 10.51 8.30 -0.50
N ILE A 149 10.97 7.33 -1.32
CA ILE A 149 11.86 7.59 -2.46
C ILE A 149 11.19 8.49 -3.49
N MET A 150 9.91 8.25 -3.82
CA MET A 150 9.16 9.06 -4.78
C MET A 150 9.06 10.52 -4.34
N ILE A 151 8.80 10.77 -3.05
CA ILE A 151 8.71 12.13 -2.49
C ILE A 151 10.09 12.81 -2.50
N ILE A 152 11.16 12.11 -2.11
CA ILE A 152 12.52 12.67 -2.15
C ILE A 152 12.88 13.07 -3.59
N TRP A 153 12.63 12.18 -4.56
CA TRP A 153 12.91 12.49 -5.96
C TRP A 153 12.11 13.69 -6.42
N PHE A 154 10.82 13.76 -6.11
CA PHE A 154 10.00 14.93 -6.41
C PHE A 154 10.66 16.22 -5.93
N PHE A 155 11.08 16.30 -4.66
CA PHE A 155 11.74 17.51 -4.17
C PHE A 155 13.07 17.80 -4.87
N ILE A 156 13.85 16.77 -5.23
CA ILE A 156 15.09 16.95 -6.00
C ILE A 156 14.80 17.58 -7.36
N ASP A 157 13.80 17.08 -8.10
CA ASP A 157 13.47 17.58 -9.44
C ASP A 157 12.89 19.00 -9.38
N THR A 158 12.12 19.35 -8.34
CA THR A 158 11.55 20.70 -8.16
C THR A 158 12.52 21.75 -7.61
N MET A 159 13.69 21.34 -7.13
CA MET A 159 14.69 22.25 -6.52
C MET A 159 15.92 22.49 -7.41
N ILE A 160 16.01 21.80 -8.56
CA ILE A 160 17.09 21.88 -9.54
C ILE A 160 16.60 22.66 -10.75
#